data_AF-A0A559IZY7-F1
#
_entry.id   AF-A0A559IZY7-F1
#
_cell.length_a   1.000
_cell.length_b   1.000
_cell.length_c   1.000
_cell.angle_alpha   90.00
_cell.angle_beta   90.00
_cell.angle_gamma   90.00
#
_symmetry.space_group_name_H-M   'P 1'
#
loop_
_entity.id
_entity.type
_entity.pdbx_description
1 polymer ?
#
loop_
_entity_poly.entity_id
_entity_poly.type
_entity_poly.pdbx_seq_one_letter_code
_entity_poly.pdbx_strand_id
1 'polypeptide(L)'
;MNGCITLLTFGDLIQQYRLIARLTLTQLSNLSGVSKGTISKIENGEVKKPEFQTIKMLASALGIPYNEYIGLYIEVERRPDTLLMMLQEAISRYSPISLIIDIASKFLESDREDSYDVVERLYHATASMQDTSIKLTLYQLIIDYCREHGIMPFIAKGLYQKYSIERNDFSKLNATFQSGKYILNYINLLSMEERLDTYYKLGVHAYSLCMFQESIKLCSLVVNHDHTDSKLKIKAIGILQDAYYYIGDYETSQKYLSQYQKYPQSFVPDNVRLLTAMLNVKKGNHTLAVTQFQECLDKCSDDFVIYVINEFVSFYLEIGNLSAVEQQLNYENRINAVSYQTPLESAELARLYKLKGNYYSAVKEFNQAANNYMESAYRYAKIDDMKNERNCMRLLFKLYRENKQMMTAVTIEKIENFYALCNENE
;
A
#
# COMPACT_ATOMS: atom_id res chain seq x y z
N MET A 1 6.93 48.25 -29.72
CA MET A 1 6.32 47.12 -30.46
C MET A 1 5.97 46.07 -29.43
N ASN A 2 4.70 45.99 -29.05
CA ASN A 2 4.21 44.95 -28.14
C ASN A 2 4.09 43.67 -28.95
N GLY A 3 5.03 42.73 -28.76
CA GLY A 3 4.89 41.37 -29.25
C GLY A 3 3.74 40.70 -28.51
N CYS A 4 2.56 40.71 -29.13
CA CYS A 4 1.44 39.89 -28.69
C CYS A 4 1.83 38.44 -28.92
N ILE A 5 2.08 37.69 -27.85
CA ILE A 5 2.21 36.24 -27.92
C ILE A 5 0.82 35.71 -28.29
N THR A 6 0.59 35.41 -29.56
CA THR A 6 -0.63 34.75 -29.99
C THR A 6 -0.62 33.33 -29.43
N LEU A 7 -1.45 33.08 -28.41
CA LEU A 7 -1.74 31.73 -27.91
C LEU A 7 -2.21 30.87 -29.10
N LEU A 8 -1.53 29.75 -29.35
CA LEU A 8 -1.90 28.79 -30.39
C LEU A 8 -3.32 28.31 -30.14
N THR A 9 -4.22 28.51 -31.09
CA THR A 9 -5.60 28.00 -31.00
C THR A 9 -5.71 26.62 -31.66
N PHE A 10 -6.81 25.92 -31.36
CA PHE A 10 -7.13 24.69 -32.09
C PHE A 10 -7.30 24.92 -33.60
N GLY A 11 -7.84 26.08 -34.01
CA GLY A 11 -7.96 26.45 -35.43
C GLY A 11 -6.60 26.55 -36.11
N ASP A 12 -5.63 27.18 -35.44
CA ASP A 12 -4.26 27.29 -35.93
C ASP A 12 -3.61 25.91 -36.07
N LEU A 13 -3.81 25.02 -35.08
CA LEU A 13 -3.29 23.65 -35.11
C LEU A 13 -3.83 22.85 -36.30
N ILE A 14 -5.15 22.88 -36.53
CA ILE A 14 -5.78 22.21 -37.67
C ILE A 14 -5.26 22.76 -38.99
N GLN A 15 -5.16 24.09 -39.11
CA GLN A 15 -4.66 24.73 -40.32
C GLN A 15 -3.21 24.31 -40.60
N GLN A 16 -2.34 24.31 -39.60
CA GLN A 16 -0.94 23.91 -39.73
C GLN A 16 -0.81 22.47 -40.23
N TYR A 17 -1.47 21.51 -39.57
CA TYR A 17 -1.43 20.11 -39.98
C TYR A 17 -2.02 19.86 -41.36
N ARG A 18 -3.12 20.56 -41.72
CA ARG A 18 -3.70 20.47 -43.06
C ARG A 18 -2.73 20.96 -44.13
N LEU A 19 -2.03 22.07 -43.89
CA LEU A 19 -1.04 22.62 -44.81
C LEU A 19 0.20 21.73 -44.93
N ILE A 20 0.68 21.16 -43.82
CA ILE A 20 1.78 20.17 -43.81
C ILE A 20 1.40 18.93 -44.64
N ALA A 21 0.18 18.43 -44.47
CA ALA A 21 -0.37 17.32 -45.25
C ALA A 21 -0.72 17.68 -46.70
N ARG A 22 -0.54 18.96 -47.10
CA ARG A 22 -0.87 19.51 -48.43
C ARG A 22 -2.33 19.25 -48.85
N LEU A 23 -3.25 19.26 -47.90
CA LEU A 23 -4.67 19.04 -48.15
C LEU A 23 -5.41 20.36 -48.39
N THR A 24 -6.29 20.36 -49.39
CA THR A 24 -7.30 21.41 -49.54
C THR A 24 -8.41 21.24 -48.49
N LEU A 25 -9.16 22.30 -48.21
CA LEU A 25 -10.34 22.23 -47.32
C LEU A 25 -11.36 21.17 -47.80
N THR A 26 -11.54 21.01 -49.11
CA THR A 26 -12.43 20.00 -49.69
C THR A 26 -11.91 18.58 -49.43
N GLN A 27 -10.61 18.34 -49.57
CA GLN A 27 -10.02 17.02 -49.30
C GLN A 27 -10.10 16.67 -47.81
N LEU A 28 -9.79 17.61 -46.91
CA LEU A 28 -9.95 17.38 -45.47
C LEU A 28 -11.42 17.13 -45.10
N SER A 29 -12.35 17.86 -45.73
CA SER A 29 -13.79 17.63 -45.54
C SER A 29 -14.19 16.19 -45.90
N ASN A 30 -13.72 15.70 -47.04
CA ASN A 30 -13.99 14.32 -47.47
C ASN A 30 -13.34 13.27 -46.56
N LEU A 31 -12.15 13.53 -46.02
CA LEU A 31 -11.43 12.61 -45.13
C LEU A 31 -12.01 12.56 -43.72
N SER A 32 -12.40 13.70 -43.18
CA SER A 32 -12.90 13.82 -41.79
C SER A 32 -14.42 13.64 -41.67
N GLY A 33 -15.17 13.80 -42.76
CA GLY A 33 -16.63 13.88 -42.73
C GLY A 33 -17.18 15.21 -42.19
N VAL A 34 -16.31 16.17 -41.84
CA VAL A 34 -16.71 17.51 -41.39
C VAL A 34 -16.92 18.42 -42.59
N SER A 35 -17.97 19.23 -42.60
CA SER A 35 -18.27 20.10 -43.75
C SER A 35 -17.14 21.12 -44.01
N LYS A 36 -16.83 21.37 -45.30
CA LYS A 36 -15.86 22.40 -45.72
C LYS A 36 -16.09 23.76 -45.06
N GLY A 37 -17.36 24.16 -44.92
CA GLY A 37 -17.74 25.42 -44.27
C GLY A 37 -17.38 25.43 -42.78
N THR A 38 -17.64 24.33 -42.06
CA THR A 38 -17.26 24.17 -40.65
C THR A 38 -15.74 24.25 -40.48
N ILE A 39 -14.97 23.53 -41.32
CA ILE A 39 -13.49 23.56 -41.26
C ILE A 39 -12.98 24.98 -41.47
N SER A 40 -13.48 25.69 -42.49
CA SER A 40 -13.07 27.07 -42.76
C SER A 40 -13.33 27.99 -41.56
N LYS A 41 -14.50 27.87 -40.92
CA LYS A 41 -14.83 28.69 -39.73
C LYS A 41 -13.97 28.36 -38.52
N ILE A 42 -13.57 27.09 -38.36
CA ILE A 42 -12.66 26.66 -37.29
C ILE A 42 -11.26 27.24 -37.52
N GLU A 43 -10.70 27.08 -38.73
CA GLU A 43 -9.36 27.59 -39.06
C GLU A 43 -9.27 29.11 -38.98
N ASN A 44 -10.36 29.83 -39.27
CA ASN A 44 -10.41 31.29 -39.17
C ASN A 44 -10.77 31.81 -37.76
N GLY A 45 -10.95 30.93 -36.77
CA GLY A 45 -11.31 31.32 -35.40
C GLY A 45 -12.75 31.85 -35.22
N GLU A 46 -13.61 31.72 -36.25
CA GLU A 46 -15.03 32.07 -36.16
C GLU A 46 -15.79 31.11 -35.22
N VAL A 47 -15.35 29.86 -35.15
CA VAL A 47 -15.83 28.87 -34.17
C VAL A 47 -14.82 28.75 -33.04
N LYS A 48 -15.06 29.50 -31.96
CA LYS A 48 -14.18 29.51 -30.77
C LYS A 48 -14.16 28.19 -30.00
N LYS A 49 -15.26 27.43 -30.06
CA LYS A 49 -15.43 26.15 -29.37
C LYS A 49 -16.13 25.13 -30.27
N PRO A 50 -15.39 24.41 -31.12
CA PRO A 50 -15.96 23.32 -31.90
C PRO A 50 -16.42 22.19 -30.98
N GLU A 51 -17.38 21.38 -31.42
CA GLU A 51 -17.76 20.18 -30.68
C GLU A 51 -16.58 19.21 -30.60
N PHE A 52 -16.40 18.57 -29.45
CA PHE A 52 -15.30 17.65 -29.23
C PHE A 52 -15.23 16.53 -30.28
N GLN A 53 -16.39 16.02 -30.72
CA GLN A 53 -16.44 15.03 -31.79
C GLN A 53 -15.94 15.57 -33.14
N THR A 54 -16.25 16.84 -33.47
CA THR A 54 -15.75 17.51 -34.68
C THR A 54 -14.23 17.60 -34.64
N ILE A 55 -13.67 17.92 -33.47
CA ILE A 55 -12.23 17.98 -33.24
C ILE A 55 -11.58 16.62 -33.43
N LYS A 56 -12.14 15.57 -32.82
CA LYS A 56 -11.63 14.21 -32.96
C LYS A 56 -11.59 13.75 -34.41
N MET A 57 -12.64 14.03 -35.18
CA MET A 57 -12.70 13.68 -36.60
C MET A 57 -11.62 14.39 -37.42
N LEU A 58 -11.41 15.69 -37.18
CA LEU A 58 -10.36 16.45 -37.87
C LEU A 58 -8.95 15.99 -37.46
N ALA A 59 -8.72 15.82 -36.15
CA ALA A 59 -7.44 15.34 -35.63
C ALA A 59 -7.10 13.95 -36.17
N SER A 60 -8.07 13.04 -36.21
CA SER A 60 -7.88 11.70 -36.77
C SER A 60 -7.58 11.74 -38.26
N ALA A 61 -8.26 12.58 -39.04
CA ALA A 61 -8.02 12.71 -40.49
C ALA A 61 -6.66 13.33 -40.81
N LEU A 62 -6.13 14.18 -39.92
CA LEU A 62 -4.85 14.85 -40.06
C LEU A 62 -3.68 14.12 -39.38
N GLY A 63 -3.96 13.05 -38.64
CA GLY A 63 -2.94 12.32 -37.87
C GLY A 63 -2.36 13.12 -36.69
N ILE A 64 -3.13 14.06 -36.12
CA ILE A 64 -2.70 14.85 -34.97
C ILE A 64 -2.72 13.97 -33.71
N PRO A 65 -1.62 13.85 -32.95
CA PRO A 65 -1.59 13.11 -31.69
C PRO A 65 -2.61 13.62 -30.67
N TYR A 66 -3.21 12.70 -29.90
CA TYR A 66 -4.22 13.02 -28.88
C TYR A 66 -3.75 14.11 -27.90
N ASN A 67 -2.55 13.94 -27.34
CA ASN A 67 -2.02 14.86 -26.33
C ASN A 67 -1.83 16.29 -26.83
N GLU A 68 -1.65 16.48 -28.14
CA GLU A 68 -1.35 17.78 -28.73
C GLU A 68 -2.60 18.67 -28.84
N TYR A 69 -3.72 18.13 -29.34
CA TYR A 69 -4.94 18.93 -29.48
C TYR A 69 -5.77 19.00 -28.19
N ILE A 70 -5.63 18.02 -27.30
CA ILE A 70 -6.40 17.97 -26.05
C ILE A 70 -5.95 19.06 -25.09
N GLY A 71 -4.64 19.31 -24.96
CA GLY A 71 -4.13 20.42 -24.16
C GLY A 71 -4.74 21.77 -24.55
N LEU A 72 -4.97 22.00 -25.84
CA LEU A 72 -5.62 23.22 -26.33
C LEU A 72 -7.14 23.22 -26.09
N TYR A 73 -7.79 22.07 -26.20
CA TYR A 73 -9.25 21.98 -26.08
C TYR A 73 -9.75 22.05 -24.64
N ILE A 74 -8.97 21.52 -23.69
CA ILE A 74 -9.30 21.51 -22.26
C ILE A 74 -9.59 22.94 -21.76
N GLU A 75 -8.80 23.93 -22.19
CA GLU A 75 -8.94 25.33 -21.75
C GLU A 75 -10.28 25.99 -22.11
N VAL A 76 -10.96 25.49 -23.15
CA VAL A 76 -12.21 26.05 -23.65
C VAL A 76 -13.44 25.18 -23.33
N GLU A 77 -13.25 23.95 -22.91
CA GLU A 77 -14.35 23.07 -22.51
C GLU A 77 -14.78 23.34 -21.07
N ARG A 78 -16.09 23.35 -20.85
CA ARG A 78 -16.73 23.68 -19.56
C ARG A 78 -17.82 22.68 -19.18
N ARG A 79 -18.14 21.71 -20.06
CA ARG A 79 -19.17 20.70 -19.82
C ARG A 79 -18.57 19.51 -19.06
N PRO A 80 -19.07 19.19 -17.86
CA PRO A 80 -18.59 18.07 -17.06
C PRO A 80 -18.57 16.76 -17.85
N ASP A 81 -19.63 16.45 -18.60
CA ASP A 81 -19.72 15.18 -19.34
C ASP A 81 -18.64 15.06 -20.42
N THR A 82 -18.33 16.16 -21.10
CA THR A 82 -17.28 16.14 -22.14
C THR A 82 -15.90 16.00 -21.51
N LEU A 83 -15.64 16.71 -20.40
CA LEU A 83 -14.38 16.61 -19.66
C LEU A 83 -14.18 15.22 -19.05
N LEU A 84 -15.23 14.59 -18.51
CA LEU A 84 -15.16 13.23 -17.98
C LEU A 84 -14.90 12.20 -19.09
N MET A 85 -15.54 12.36 -20.26
CA MET A 85 -15.26 11.54 -21.43
C MET A 85 -13.82 11.72 -21.92
N MET A 86 -13.31 12.96 -21.92
CA MET A 86 -11.90 13.24 -22.24
C MET A 86 -10.96 12.57 -21.24
N LEU A 87 -11.27 12.60 -19.94
CA LEU A 87 -10.47 11.95 -18.90
C LEU A 87 -10.39 10.43 -19.14
N GLN A 88 -11.53 9.79 -19.40
CA GLN A 88 -11.58 8.35 -19.73
C GLN A 88 -10.76 8.03 -20.98
N GLU A 89 -10.87 8.85 -22.02
CA GLU A 89 -10.09 8.68 -23.24
C GLU A 89 -8.59 8.86 -22.99
N ALA A 90 -8.18 9.88 -22.24
CA ALA A 90 -6.78 10.11 -21.89
C ALA A 90 -6.16 8.92 -21.15
N ILE A 91 -6.90 8.35 -20.19
CA ILE A 91 -6.47 7.16 -19.42
C ILE A 91 -6.36 5.94 -20.33
N SER A 92 -7.39 5.65 -21.14
CA SER A 92 -7.38 4.49 -22.06
C SER A 92 -6.28 4.55 -23.13
N ARG A 93 -5.81 5.76 -23.45
CA ARG A 93 -4.69 6.00 -24.36
C ARG A 93 -3.32 6.03 -23.67
N TYR A 94 -3.25 5.76 -22.36
CA TYR A 94 -2.01 5.85 -21.57
C TYR A 94 -1.33 7.22 -21.72
N SER A 95 -2.14 8.29 -21.71
CA SER A 95 -1.63 9.66 -21.82
C SER A 95 -0.75 10.01 -20.61
N PRO A 96 0.17 10.98 -20.74
CA PRO A 96 0.98 11.45 -19.63
C PRO A 96 0.14 11.83 -18.42
N ILE A 97 0.62 11.51 -17.21
CA ILE A 97 -0.14 11.74 -15.98
C ILE A 97 -0.46 13.22 -15.76
N SER A 98 0.41 14.13 -16.21
CA SER A 98 0.15 15.58 -16.17
C SER A 98 -1.10 15.96 -16.95
N LEU A 99 -1.31 15.41 -18.15
CA LEU A 99 -2.50 15.68 -18.95
C LEU A 99 -3.78 15.14 -18.27
N ILE A 100 -3.68 13.98 -17.61
CA ILE A 100 -4.80 13.39 -16.85
C ILE A 100 -5.17 14.33 -15.68
N ILE A 101 -4.18 14.85 -14.96
CA ILE A 101 -4.38 15.83 -13.88
C ILE A 101 -5.01 17.11 -14.43
N ASP A 102 -4.54 17.63 -15.56
CA ASP A 102 -5.06 18.87 -16.16
C ASP A 102 -6.55 18.72 -16.53
N ILE A 103 -6.92 17.61 -17.18
CA ILE A 103 -8.33 17.32 -17.51
C ILE A 103 -9.17 17.21 -16.24
N ALA A 104 -8.71 16.45 -15.25
CA ALA A 104 -9.44 16.25 -14.00
C ALA A 104 -9.58 17.54 -13.19
N SER A 105 -8.56 18.40 -13.18
CA SER A 105 -8.60 19.72 -12.52
C SER A 105 -9.63 20.60 -13.18
N LYS A 106 -9.66 20.63 -14.52
CA LYS A 106 -10.64 21.40 -15.29
C LYS A 106 -12.07 20.87 -15.13
N PHE A 107 -12.21 19.56 -14.92
CA PHE A 107 -13.50 18.96 -14.56
C PHE A 107 -13.99 19.46 -13.18
N LEU A 108 -13.10 19.52 -12.18
CA LEU A 108 -13.44 20.05 -10.84
C LEU A 108 -13.75 21.56 -10.86
N GLU A 109 -13.04 22.34 -11.69
CA GLU A 109 -13.27 23.78 -11.87
C GLU A 109 -14.55 24.13 -12.66
N SER A 110 -15.34 23.15 -13.06
CA SER A 110 -16.56 23.39 -13.83
C SER A 110 -17.60 24.17 -13.03
N ASP A 111 -18.03 25.31 -13.56
CA ASP A 111 -19.07 26.19 -12.99
C ASP A 111 -20.50 25.76 -13.35
N ARG A 112 -20.65 24.66 -14.11
CA ARG A 112 -21.94 24.19 -14.64
C ARG A 112 -22.69 23.22 -13.73
N GLU A 113 -22.08 22.78 -12.66
CA GLU A 113 -22.60 21.77 -11.74
C GLU A 113 -22.09 22.10 -10.32
N ASP A 114 -22.80 21.65 -9.28
CA ASP A 114 -22.38 21.94 -7.91
C ASP A 114 -21.02 21.31 -7.62
N SER A 115 -20.19 22.01 -6.85
CA SER A 115 -18.84 21.56 -6.47
C SER A 115 -18.84 20.17 -5.79
N TYR A 116 -19.90 19.85 -5.05
CA TYR A 116 -20.08 18.55 -4.42
C TYR A 116 -20.34 17.46 -5.47
N ASP A 117 -21.22 17.73 -6.43
CA ASP A 117 -21.64 16.78 -7.47
C ASP A 117 -20.46 16.44 -8.42
N VAL A 118 -19.68 17.45 -8.84
CA VAL A 118 -18.48 17.19 -9.66
C VAL A 118 -17.45 16.36 -8.89
N VAL A 119 -17.23 16.65 -7.60
CA VAL A 119 -16.32 15.85 -6.77
C VAL A 119 -16.81 14.40 -6.66
N GLU A 120 -18.10 14.19 -6.40
CA GLU A 120 -18.68 12.85 -6.28
C GLU A 120 -18.50 12.05 -7.58
N ARG A 121 -18.78 12.67 -8.72
CA ARG A 121 -18.58 12.06 -10.04
C ARG A 121 -17.12 11.68 -10.28
N LEU A 122 -16.16 12.57 -10.00
CA LEU A 122 -14.74 12.27 -10.18
C LEU A 122 -14.28 11.16 -9.24
N TYR A 123 -14.76 11.16 -7.99
CA TYR A 123 -14.46 10.12 -7.01
C TYR A 123 -14.93 8.74 -7.52
N HIS A 124 -16.17 8.63 -8.00
CA HIS A 124 -16.69 7.37 -8.55
C HIS A 124 -15.98 6.93 -9.83
N ALA A 125 -15.66 7.88 -10.71
CA ALA A 125 -14.87 7.58 -11.91
C ALA A 125 -13.49 7.03 -11.51
N THR A 126 -12.81 7.66 -10.55
CA THR A 126 -11.50 7.23 -10.02
C THR A 126 -11.57 5.84 -9.40
N ALA A 127 -12.61 5.54 -8.62
CA ALA A 127 -12.77 4.24 -7.98
C ALA A 127 -12.78 3.06 -8.97
N SER A 128 -13.33 3.25 -10.18
CA SER A 128 -13.44 2.21 -11.21
C SER A 128 -12.15 1.95 -12.01
N MET A 129 -11.11 2.77 -11.84
CA MET A 129 -9.85 2.66 -12.59
C MET A 129 -9.01 1.45 -12.15
N GLN A 130 -8.16 0.93 -13.04
CA GLN A 130 -7.25 -0.19 -12.70
C GLN A 130 -5.86 0.31 -12.29
N ASP A 131 -5.36 1.36 -12.94
CA ASP A 131 -4.04 1.91 -12.66
C ASP A 131 -4.00 2.58 -11.28
N THR A 132 -3.17 2.03 -10.41
CA THR A 132 -3.04 2.46 -9.02
C THR A 132 -2.32 3.81 -8.88
N SER A 133 -1.37 4.11 -9.77
CA SER A 133 -0.65 5.38 -9.78
C SER A 133 -1.59 6.53 -10.20
N ILE A 134 -2.42 6.30 -11.21
CA ILE A 134 -3.46 7.26 -11.62
C ILE A 134 -4.48 7.45 -10.51
N LYS A 135 -4.96 6.35 -9.87
CA LYS A 135 -5.87 6.42 -8.73
C LYS A 135 -5.34 7.29 -7.60
N LEU A 136 -4.10 7.05 -7.16
CA LEU A 136 -3.48 7.83 -6.10
C LEU A 136 -3.41 9.32 -6.44
N THR A 137 -3.01 9.62 -7.67
CA THR A 137 -2.89 10.99 -8.17
C THR A 137 -4.25 11.70 -8.18
N LEU A 138 -5.29 11.04 -8.68
CA LEU A 138 -6.63 11.62 -8.74
C LEU A 138 -7.29 11.72 -7.36
N TYR A 139 -7.11 10.74 -6.46
CA TYR A 139 -7.56 10.88 -5.08
C TYR A 139 -6.84 12.02 -4.36
N GLN A 140 -5.54 12.22 -4.60
CA GLN A 140 -4.81 13.35 -4.05
C GLN A 140 -5.39 14.69 -4.55
N LEU A 141 -5.64 14.80 -5.87
CA LEU A 141 -6.28 15.98 -6.46
C LEU A 141 -7.66 16.25 -5.85
N ILE A 142 -8.49 15.22 -5.68
CA ILE A 142 -9.80 15.33 -5.03
C ILE A 142 -9.64 15.84 -3.59
N ILE A 143 -8.73 15.27 -2.80
CA ILE A 143 -8.50 15.67 -1.41
C ILE A 143 -8.13 17.15 -1.33
N ASP A 144 -7.21 17.61 -2.18
CA ASP A 144 -6.72 18.98 -2.16
C ASP A 144 -7.82 19.97 -2.57
N TYR A 145 -8.54 19.68 -3.66
CA TYR A 145 -9.71 20.47 -4.05
C TYR A 145 -10.76 20.54 -2.93
N CYS A 146 -11.08 19.41 -2.30
CA CYS A 146 -12.07 19.36 -1.22
C CYS A 146 -11.63 20.13 0.02
N ARG A 147 -10.32 20.21 0.32
CA ARG A 147 -9.80 21.03 1.42
C ARG A 147 -10.00 22.51 1.16
N GLU A 148 -9.73 22.96 -0.06
CA GLU A 148 -9.90 24.36 -0.48
C GLU A 148 -11.38 24.79 -0.48
N HIS A 149 -12.28 23.86 -0.81
CA HIS A 149 -13.72 24.13 -0.96
C HIS A 149 -14.57 23.69 0.23
N GLY A 150 -13.97 23.12 1.28
CA GLY A 150 -14.68 22.68 2.47
C GLY A 150 -15.64 21.50 2.25
N ILE A 151 -15.29 20.55 1.39
CA ILE A 151 -16.10 19.36 1.07
C ILE A 151 -15.62 18.17 1.90
N MET A 152 -15.85 18.21 3.21
CA MET A 152 -15.25 17.25 4.16
C MET A 152 -15.55 15.76 3.91
N PRO A 153 -16.74 15.33 3.44
CA PRO A 153 -17.00 13.91 3.18
C PRO A 153 -16.03 13.29 2.17
N PHE A 154 -15.63 14.04 1.14
CA PHE A 154 -14.69 13.56 0.13
C PHE A 154 -13.22 13.73 0.52
N ILE A 155 -12.90 14.59 1.49
CA ILE A 155 -11.61 14.51 2.20
C ILE A 155 -11.51 13.16 2.91
N ALA A 156 -12.53 12.77 3.67
CA ALA A 156 -12.55 11.51 4.42
C ALA A 156 -12.43 10.30 3.48
N LYS A 157 -13.30 10.22 2.47
CA LYS A 157 -13.32 9.14 1.48
C LYS A 157 -12.02 9.09 0.68
N GLY A 158 -11.50 10.24 0.23
CA GLY A 158 -10.23 10.32 -0.49
C GLY A 158 -9.05 9.81 0.34
N LEU A 159 -8.93 10.26 1.60
CA LEU A 159 -7.88 9.79 2.50
C LEU A 159 -7.98 8.27 2.76
N TYR A 160 -9.20 7.76 2.96
CA TYR A 160 -9.44 6.32 3.13
C TYR A 160 -9.00 5.50 1.90
N GLN A 161 -9.33 5.95 0.69
CA GLN A 161 -8.92 5.27 -0.55
C GLN A 161 -7.40 5.35 -0.76
N LYS A 162 -6.82 6.54 -0.59
CA LYS A 162 -5.38 6.76 -0.69
C LYS A 162 -4.61 5.83 0.27
N TYR A 163 -4.98 5.82 1.54
CA TYR A 163 -4.37 4.91 2.52
C TYR A 163 -4.57 3.43 2.18
N SER A 164 -5.77 3.05 1.71
CA SER A 164 -6.06 1.66 1.35
C SER A 164 -5.17 1.14 0.23
N ILE A 165 -4.71 2.03 -0.64
CA ILE A 165 -3.74 1.75 -1.69
C ILE A 165 -2.31 1.76 -1.14
N GLU A 166 -1.89 2.89 -0.56
CA GLU A 166 -0.49 3.12 -0.13
C GLU A 166 -0.05 2.13 0.92
N ARG A 167 -0.95 1.65 1.81
CA ARG A 167 -0.61 0.69 2.86
C ARG A 167 -0.11 -0.65 2.35
N ASN A 168 -0.27 -0.91 1.04
CA ASN A 168 0.24 -2.12 0.39
C ASN A 168 1.63 -1.91 -0.24
N ASP A 169 2.18 -0.69 -0.20
CA ASP A 169 3.59 -0.40 -0.47
C ASP A 169 4.39 -0.53 0.83
N PHE A 170 4.96 -1.71 1.02
CA PHE A 170 5.64 -2.08 2.26
C PHE A 170 6.99 -1.39 2.43
N SER A 171 7.57 -0.83 1.36
CA SER A 171 8.79 -0.04 1.44
C SER A 171 8.60 1.28 2.18
N LYS A 172 7.34 1.70 2.42
CA LYS A 172 6.96 2.95 3.09
C LYS A 172 6.02 2.70 4.26
N LEU A 173 6.11 1.53 4.89
CA LEU A 173 5.14 1.06 5.88
C LEU A 173 4.97 2.09 7.02
N ASN A 174 6.06 2.58 7.61
CA ASN A 174 6.01 3.51 8.73
C ASN A 174 5.46 4.88 8.30
N ALA A 175 5.99 5.44 7.21
CA ALA A 175 5.51 6.72 6.67
C ALA A 175 4.00 6.68 6.34
N THR A 176 3.55 5.58 5.73
CA THR A 176 2.15 5.36 5.37
C THR A 176 1.26 5.14 6.59
N PHE A 177 1.77 4.51 7.65
CA PHE A 177 1.03 4.43 8.91
C PHE A 177 0.79 5.81 9.51
N GLN A 178 1.83 6.66 9.55
CA GLN A 178 1.71 8.01 10.10
C GLN A 178 0.72 8.87 9.30
N SER A 179 0.82 8.85 7.97
CA SER A 179 -0.13 9.59 7.12
C SER A 179 -1.54 9.02 7.20
N GLY A 180 -1.69 7.69 7.23
CA GLY A 180 -2.97 7.00 7.33
C GLY A 180 -3.76 7.30 8.60
N LYS A 181 -3.07 7.54 9.73
CA LYS A 181 -3.72 7.95 10.98
C LYS A 181 -4.52 9.26 10.85
N TYR A 182 -4.19 10.11 9.87
CA TYR A 182 -4.92 11.35 9.64
C TYR A 182 -6.40 11.13 9.29
N ILE A 183 -6.77 9.95 8.75
CA ILE A 183 -8.17 9.57 8.49
C ILE A 183 -9.01 9.62 9.78
N LEU A 184 -8.41 9.33 10.94
CA LEU A 184 -9.13 9.29 12.22
C LEU A 184 -9.76 10.64 12.58
N ASN A 185 -9.21 11.76 12.08
CA ASN A 185 -9.79 13.10 12.27
C ASN A 185 -11.11 13.30 11.52
N TYR A 186 -11.37 12.48 10.49
CA TYR A 186 -12.54 12.54 9.62
C TYR A 186 -13.41 11.28 9.71
N ILE A 187 -13.12 10.38 10.67
CA ILE A 187 -13.71 9.04 10.73
C ILE A 187 -15.24 9.07 10.77
N ASN A 188 -15.82 10.08 11.42
CA ASN A 188 -17.27 10.24 11.56
C ASN A 188 -17.98 10.62 10.25
N LEU A 189 -17.25 10.91 9.19
CA LEU A 189 -17.80 11.21 7.86
C LEU A 189 -17.82 9.99 6.93
N LEU A 190 -17.11 8.91 7.29
CA LEU A 190 -17.16 7.64 6.57
C LEU A 190 -18.45 6.87 6.90
N SER A 191 -18.85 5.95 6.03
CA SER A 191 -19.91 4.97 6.36
C SER A 191 -19.49 4.04 7.49
N MET A 192 -20.43 3.37 8.16
CA MET A 192 -20.10 2.44 9.25
C MET A 192 -19.13 1.33 8.80
N GLU A 193 -19.33 0.80 7.59
CA GLU A 193 -18.47 -0.23 7.00
C GLU A 193 -17.04 0.30 6.80
N GLU A 194 -16.89 1.47 6.16
CA GLU A 194 -15.59 2.11 5.94
C GLU A 194 -14.88 2.48 7.26
N ARG A 195 -15.63 2.88 8.30
CA ARG A 195 -15.07 3.15 9.62
C ARG A 195 -14.48 1.90 10.25
N LEU A 196 -15.26 0.81 10.29
CA LEU A 196 -14.80 -0.46 10.86
C LEU A 196 -13.60 -0.99 10.10
N ASP A 197 -13.62 -0.92 8.77
CA ASP A 197 -12.50 -1.33 7.92
C ASP A 197 -11.27 -0.45 8.13
N THR A 198 -11.43 0.87 8.28
CA THR A 198 -10.34 1.79 8.61
C THR A 198 -9.68 1.44 9.94
N TYR A 199 -10.47 1.24 11.00
CA TYR A 199 -9.95 0.84 12.31
C TYR A 199 -9.21 -0.49 12.23
N TYR A 200 -9.78 -1.49 11.55
CA TYR A 200 -9.14 -2.78 11.37
C TYR A 200 -7.81 -2.66 10.59
N LYS A 201 -7.80 -1.98 9.44
CA LYS A 201 -6.61 -1.80 8.61
C LYS A 201 -5.50 -1.06 9.34
N LEU A 202 -5.81 0.01 10.07
CA LEU A 202 -4.83 0.72 10.90
C LEU A 202 -4.38 -0.14 12.09
N GLY A 203 -5.28 -0.92 12.70
CA GLY A 203 -4.96 -1.82 13.81
C GLY A 203 -3.99 -2.94 13.41
N VAL A 204 -4.20 -3.56 12.26
CA VAL A 204 -3.27 -4.54 11.66
C VAL A 204 -1.95 -3.87 11.29
N HIS A 205 -2.00 -2.66 10.72
CA HIS A 205 -0.79 -1.93 10.36
C HIS A 205 0.07 -1.61 11.60
N ALA A 206 -0.56 -1.11 12.67
CA ALA A 206 0.09 -0.89 13.96
C ALA A 206 0.68 -2.19 14.52
N TYR A 207 -0.03 -3.32 14.39
CA TYR A 207 0.45 -4.63 14.80
C TYR A 207 1.72 -5.03 14.04
N SER A 208 1.74 -4.88 12.71
CA SER A 208 2.91 -5.16 11.88
C SER A 208 4.12 -4.30 12.25
N LEU A 209 3.91 -3.08 12.75
CA LEU A 209 4.96 -2.20 13.27
C LEU A 209 5.31 -2.48 14.76
N CYS A 210 4.82 -3.57 15.33
CA CYS A 210 4.95 -3.92 16.75
C CYS A 210 4.45 -2.83 17.72
N MET A 211 3.52 -1.97 17.28
CA MET A 211 2.86 -0.94 18.09
C MET A 211 1.60 -1.53 18.76
N PHE A 212 1.80 -2.56 19.58
CA PHE A 212 0.71 -3.39 20.11
C PHE A 212 -0.35 -2.61 20.90
N GLN A 213 0.02 -1.59 21.68
CA GLN A 213 -0.98 -0.77 22.39
C GLN A 213 -1.89 0.00 21.43
N GLU A 214 -1.35 0.49 20.31
CA GLU A 214 -2.13 1.21 19.30
C GLU A 214 -3.03 0.25 18.51
N SER A 215 -2.48 -0.92 18.17
CA SER A 215 -3.24 -2.01 17.56
C SER A 215 -4.43 -2.42 18.42
N ILE A 216 -4.23 -2.60 19.73
CA ILE A 216 -5.29 -2.92 20.69
C ILE A 216 -6.40 -1.86 20.65
N LYS A 217 -6.04 -0.57 20.78
CA LYS A 217 -7.04 0.51 20.75
C LYS A 217 -7.91 0.46 19.50
N LEU A 218 -7.28 0.32 18.34
CA LEU A 218 -7.97 0.33 17.04
C LEU A 218 -8.82 -0.93 16.83
N CYS A 219 -8.29 -2.13 17.09
CA CYS A 219 -9.04 -3.37 16.95
C CYS A 219 -10.16 -3.50 18.00
N SER A 220 -10.00 -2.95 19.20
CA SER A 220 -11.09 -2.88 20.18
C SER A 220 -12.26 -2.02 19.68
N LEU A 221 -12.00 -0.93 18.93
CA LEU A 221 -13.08 -0.16 18.30
C LEU A 221 -13.88 -1.02 17.31
N VAL A 222 -13.23 -1.86 16.52
CA VAL A 222 -13.92 -2.80 15.61
C VAL A 222 -14.84 -3.73 16.40
N VAL A 223 -14.32 -4.39 17.44
CA VAL A 223 -15.09 -5.37 18.23
C VAL A 223 -16.25 -4.71 18.98
N ASN A 224 -16.08 -3.49 19.47
CA ASN A 224 -17.10 -2.78 20.25
C ASN A 224 -18.22 -2.22 19.36
N HIS A 225 -17.91 -1.83 18.13
CA HIS A 225 -18.85 -1.20 17.21
C HIS A 225 -19.49 -2.20 16.22
N ASP A 226 -18.88 -3.35 15.99
CA ASP A 226 -19.48 -4.43 15.21
C ASP A 226 -20.32 -5.36 16.11
N HIS A 227 -21.63 -5.20 16.06
CA HIS A 227 -22.59 -6.00 16.83
C HIS A 227 -22.96 -7.33 16.15
N THR A 228 -22.33 -7.65 15.03
CA THR A 228 -22.52 -8.92 14.30
C THR A 228 -21.35 -9.88 14.54
N ASP A 229 -21.37 -11.05 13.90
CA ASP A 229 -20.23 -11.97 13.80
C ASP A 229 -19.56 -11.83 12.42
N SER A 230 -19.30 -10.59 12.00
CA SER A 230 -18.66 -10.34 10.72
C SER A 230 -17.26 -10.94 10.67
N LYS A 231 -16.80 -11.27 9.46
CA LYS A 231 -15.41 -11.71 9.21
C LYS A 231 -14.40 -10.68 9.73
N LEU A 232 -14.74 -9.39 9.69
CA LEU A 232 -13.86 -8.31 10.13
C LEU A 232 -13.69 -8.32 11.65
N LYS A 233 -14.79 -8.49 12.41
CA LYS A 233 -14.74 -8.62 13.86
C LYS A 233 -13.95 -9.83 14.31
N ILE A 234 -14.18 -10.99 13.69
CA ILE A 234 -13.45 -12.23 14.02
C ILE A 234 -11.95 -12.02 13.83
N LYS A 235 -11.55 -11.40 12.71
CA LYS A 235 -10.15 -11.04 12.47
C LYS A 235 -9.60 -10.05 13.50
N ALA A 236 -10.37 -9.05 13.90
CA ALA A 236 -9.97 -8.09 14.93
C ALA A 236 -9.76 -8.77 16.30
N ILE A 237 -10.62 -9.73 16.67
CA ILE A 237 -10.45 -10.55 17.87
C ILE A 237 -9.13 -11.34 17.80
N GLY A 238 -8.82 -11.92 16.64
CA GLY A 238 -7.53 -12.60 16.39
C GLY A 238 -6.32 -11.69 16.62
N ILE A 239 -6.37 -10.44 16.14
CA ILE A 239 -5.29 -9.47 16.41
C ILE A 239 -5.21 -9.11 17.90
N LEU A 240 -6.35 -8.96 18.58
CA LEU A 240 -6.38 -8.59 20.00
C LEU A 240 -5.75 -9.67 20.89
N GLN A 241 -6.09 -10.95 20.69
CA GLN A 241 -5.50 -12.03 21.51
C GLN A 241 -3.96 -12.02 21.44
N ASP A 242 -3.39 -11.78 20.26
CA ASP A 242 -1.95 -11.77 20.04
C ASP A 242 -1.33 -10.48 20.58
N ALA A 243 -1.94 -9.32 20.31
CA ALA A 243 -1.44 -8.05 20.80
C ALA A 243 -1.41 -7.98 22.33
N TYR A 244 -2.44 -8.50 23.02
CA TYR A 244 -2.45 -8.62 24.47
C TYR A 244 -1.37 -9.57 24.99
N TYR A 245 -1.11 -10.68 24.28
CA TYR A 245 -0.01 -11.58 24.61
C TYR A 245 1.34 -10.84 24.57
N TYR A 246 1.61 -10.09 23.50
CA TYR A 246 2.89 -9.41 23.32
C TYR A 246 3.15 -8.25 24.29
N ILE A 247 2.10 -7.64 24.86
CA ILE A 247 2.27 -6.65 25.94
C ILE A 247 2.35 -7.29 27.34
N GLY A 248 2.24 -8.62 27.43
CA GLY A 248 2.33 -9.38 28.68
C GLY A 248 1.02 -9.52 29.47
N ASP A 249 -0.11 -9.07 28.92
CA ASP A 249 -1.43 -9.28 29.52
C ASP A 249 -2.03 -10.61 29.05
N TYR A 250 -1.49 -11.69 29.63
CA TYR A 250 -1.87 -13.06 29.28
C TYR A 250 -3.30 -13.41 29.70
N GLU A 251 -3.86 -12.75 30.71
CA GLU A 251 -5.24 -12.97 31.13
C GLU A 251 -6.22 -12.45 30.07
N THR A 252 -6.02 -11.22 29.59
CA THR A 252 -6.86 -10.64 28.54
C THR A 252 -6.65 -11.36 27.21
N SER A 253 -5.41 -11.75 26.88
CA SER A 253 -5.12 -12.60 25.73
C SER A 253 -5.93 -13.91 25.76
N GLN A 254 -5.93 -14.61 26.90
CA GLN A 254 -6.71 -15.84 27.09
C GLN A 254 -8.22 -15.60 26.95
N LYS A 255 -8.74 -14.47 27.44
CA LYS A 255 -10.17 -14.11 27.29
C LYS A 255 -10.57 -13.95 25.82
N TYR A 256 -9.74 -13.27 25.03
CA TYR A 256 -9.99 -13.14 23.58
C TYR A 256 -9.82 -14.46 22.85
N LEU A 257 -8.82 -15.27 23.20
CA LEU A 257 -8.64 -16.61 22.64
C LEU A 257 -9.88 -17.50 22.87
N SER A 258 -10.47 -17.46 24.07
CA SER A 258 -11.70 -18.20 24.38
C SER A 258 -12.92 -17.72 23.59
N GLN A 259 -12.94 -16.46 23.14
CA GLN A 259 -13.95 -15.96 22.20
C GLN A 259 -13.63 -16.41 20.78
N TYR A 260 -12.38 -16.25 20.36
CA TYR A 260 -11.89 -16.54 19.02
C TYR A 260 -12.11 -18.00 18.60
N GLN A 261 -11.83 -18.96 19.49
CA GLN A 261 -11.97 -20.39 19.21
C GLN A 261 -13.41 -20.86 18.93
N LYS A 262 -14.43 -20.03 19.22
CA LYS A 262 -15.84 -20.37 18.97
C LYS A 262 -16.20 -20.26 17.48
N TYR A 263 -15.36 -19.60 16.71
CA TYR A 263 -15.61 -19.29 15.31
C TYR A 263 -15.10 -20.42 14.39
N PRO A 264 -15.92 -20.91 13.44
CA PRO A 264 -15.62 -22.12 12.65
C PRO A 264 -14.68 -21.89 11.45
N GLN A 265 -14.16 -20.67 11.25
CA GLN A 265 -13.37 -20.31 10.08
C GLN A 265 -12.03 -21.06 10.06
N SER A 266 -11.59 -21.46 8.87
CA SER A 266 -10.42 -22.32 8.67
C SER A 266 -9.09 -21.76 9.22
N PHE A 267 -8.96 -20.43 9.32
CA PHE A 267 -7.76 -19.77 9.86
C PHE A 267 -7.75 -19.67 11.40
N VAL A 268 -8.85 -20.02 12.06
CA VAL A 268 -8.97 -19.96 13.53
C VAL A 268 -8.15 -21.08 14.21
N PRO A 269 -8.25 -22.37 13.81
CA PRO A 269 -7.62 -23.46 14.56
C PRO A 269 -6.11 -23.37 14.70
N ASP A 270 -5.38 -22.93 13.67
CA ASP A 270 -3.92 -22.78 13.73
C ASP A 270 -3.48 -21.75 14.76
N ASN A 271 -4.08 -20.55 14.71
CA ASN A 271 -3.85 -19.48 15.67
C ASN A 271 -4.22 -19.91 17.10
N VAL A 272 -5.33 -20.62 17.27
CA VAL A 272 -5.76 -21.12 18.59
C VAL A 272 -4.75 -22.11 19.15
N ARG A 273 -4.27 -23.07 18.36
CA ARG A 273 -3.28 -24.06 18.81
C ARG A 273 -1.97 -23.37 19.21
N LEU A 274 -1.46 -22.46 18.37
CA LEU A 274 -0.21 -21.76 18.62
C LEU A 274 -0.29 -20.89 19.89
N LEU A 275 -1.30 -20.03 20.00
CA LEU A 275 -1.43 -19.16 21.17
C LEU A 275 -1.67 -19.96 22.46
N THR A 276 -2.35 -21.10 22.39
CA THR A 276 -2.50 -22.01 23.55
C THR A 276 -1.15 -22.53 24.03
N ALA A 277 -0.28 -22.96 23.12
CA ALA A 277 1.08 -23.40 23.46
C ALA A 277 1.89 -22.26 24.09
N MET A 278 1.86 -21.07 23.46
CA MET A 278 2.54 -19.87 23.95
C MET A 278 2.08 -19.43 25.34
N LEU A 279 0.78 -19.51 25.64
CA LEU A 279 0.24 -19.20 26.97
C LEU A 279 0.66 -20.25 28.01
N ASN A 280 0.77 -21.53 27.64
CA ASN A 280 1.28 -22.56 28.55
C ASN A 280 2.77 -22.39 28.86
N VAL A 281 3.58 -21.89 27.93
CA VAL A 281 4.96 -21.45 28.23
C VAL A 281 4.94 -20.41 29.36
N LYS A 282 4.13 -19.35 29.23
CA LYS A 282 4.09 -18.26 30.21
C LYS A 282 3.46 -18.66 31.56
N LYS A 283 2.72 -19.77 31.60
CA LYS A 283 2.23 -20.40 32.84
C LYS A 283 3.26 -21.35 33.49
N GLY A 284 4.42 -21.59 32.88
CA GLY A 284 5.43 -22.53 33.36
C GLY A 284 5.17 -24.00 33.00
N ASN A 285 4.13 -24.28 32.20
CA ASN A 285 3.74 -25.63 31.80
C ASN A 285 4.59 -26.11 30.61
N HIS A 286 5.92 -26.10 30.76
CA HIS A 286 6.87 -26.27 29.65
C HIS A 286 6.70 -27.59 28.89
N THR A 287 6.54 -28.72 29.59
CA THR A 287 6.34 -30.03 28.94
C THR A 287 5.08 -30.07 28.09
N LEU A 288 3.98 -29.52 28.61
CA LEU A 288 2.71 -29.43 27.87
C LEU A 288 2.86 -28.51 26.65
N ALA A 289 3.50 -27.35 26.82
CA ALA A 289 3.74 -26.42 25.73
C ALA A 289 4.56 -27.05 24.59
N VAL A 290 5.61 -27.81 24.91
CA VAL A 290 6.40 -28.57 23.91
C VAL A 290 5.52 -29.54 23.12
N THR A 291 4.68 -30.33 23.79
CA THR A 291 3.73 -31.23 23.11
C THR A 291 2.77 -30.46 22.20
N GLN A 292 2.27 -29.31 22.65
CA GLN A 292 1.35 -28.49 21.88
C GLN A 292 2.02 -27.81 20.69
N PHE A 293 3.27 -27.34 20.81
CA PHE A 293 4.02 -26.83 19.66
C PHE A 293 4.25 -27.92 18.60
N GLN A 294 4.58 -29.14 19.02
CA GLN A 294 4.73 -30.25 18.07
C GLN A 294 3.40 -30.56 17.37
N GLU A 295 2.29 -30.62 18.12
CA GLU A 295 0.96 -30.79 17.54
C GLU A 295 0.61 -29.67 16.55
N CYS A 296 1.04 -28.43 16.81
CA CYS A 296 0.90 -27.33 15.86
C CYS A 296 1.65 -27.64 14.56
N LEU A 297 2.93 -28.01 14.64
CA LEU A 297 3.76 -28.31 13.46
C LEU A 297 3.22 -29.45 12.61
N ASP A 298 2.62 -30.46 13.26
CA ASP A 298 2.05 -31.63 12.60
C ASP A 298 0.74 -31.32 11.86
N LYS A 299 -0.04 -30.34 12.34
CA LYS A 299 -1.39 -30.04 11.84
C LYS A 299 -1.52 -28.76 11.03
N CYS A 300 -0.58 -27.83 11.17
CA CYS A 300 -0.66 -26.53 10.51
C CYS A 300 -0.33 -26.62 9.02
N SER A 301 -0.89 -25.66 8.28
CA SER A 301 -0.56 -25.46 6.88
C SER A 301 0.90 -24.99 6.71
N ASP A 302 1.47 -25.21 5.52
CA ASP A 302 2.88 -24.90 5.26
C ASP A 302 3.23 -23.42 5.45
N ASP A 303 2.31 -22.52 5.06
CA ASP A 303 2.44 -21.07 5.26
C ASP A 303 2.40 -20.66 6.74
N PHE A 304 1.86 -21.50 7.64
CA PHE A 304 1.77 -21.23 9.07
C PHE A 304 2.98 -21.74 9.87
N VAL A 305 3.82 -22.60 9.29
CA VAL A 305 4.97 -23.24 9.97
C VAL A 305 5.91 -22.21 10.59
N ILE A 306 6.17 -21.10 9.88
CA ILE A 306 7.14 -20.10 10.34
C ILE A 306 6.73 -19.46 11.67
N TYR A 307 5.43 -19.22 11.88
CA TYR A 307 4.91 -18.63 13.11
C TYR A 307 5.15 -19.58 14.29
N VAL A 308 4.90 -20.88 14.08
CA VAL A 308 5.12 -21.91 15.10
C VAL A 308 6.60 -22.05 15.42
N ILE A 309 7.46 -22.12 14.40
CA ILE A 309 8.92 -22.27 14.58
C ILE A 309 9.52 -21.05 15.29
N ASN A 310 9.11 -19.83 14.95
CA ASN A 310 9.61 -18.63 15.60
C ASN A 310 9.33 -18.63 17.11
N GLU A 311 8.10 -18.95 17.51
CA GLU A 311 7.74 -19.04 18.93
C GLU A 311 8.44 -20.21 19.62
N PHE A 312 8.55 -21.35 18.96
CA PHE A 312 9.14 -22.55 19.55
C PHE A 312 10.66 -22.40 19.76
N VAL A 313 11.37 -21.83 18.77
CA VAL A 313 12.79 -21.48 18.88
C VAL A 313 13.01 -20.41 19.93
N SER A 314 12.16 -19.36 19.97
CA SER A 314 12.25 -18.32 21.00
C SER A 314 12.12 -18.91 22.40
N PHE A 315 11.16 -19.82 22.61
CA PHE A 315 10.99 -20.53 23.87
C PHE A 315 12.23 -21.36 24.24
N TYR A 316 12.76 -22.18 23.32
CA TYR A 316 13.94 -22.99 23.61
C TYR A 316 15.19 -22.16 23.90
N LEU A 317 15.36 -21.02 23.23
CA LEU A 317 16.42 -20.05 23.56
C LEU A 317 16.23 -19.45 24.96
N GLU A 318 14.99 -19.12 25.36
CA GLU A 318 14.66 -18.59 26.69
C GLU A 318 15.06 -19.56 27.81
N ILE A 319 14.83 -20.87 27.62
CA ILE A 319 15.20 -21.91 28.59
C ILE A 319 16.61 -22.49 28.39
N GLY A 320 17.39 -21.97 27.43
CA GLY A 320 18.77 -22.40 27.17
C GLY A 320 18.92 -23.79 26.54
N ASN A 321 17.86 -24.36 25.96
CA ASN A 321 17.91 -25.68 25.32
C ASN A 321 18.36 -25.59 23.86
N LEU A 322 19.67 -25.38 23.66
CA LEU A 322 20.26 -25.16 22.34
C LEU A 322 20.12 -26.38 21.41
N SER A 323 20.17 -27.60 21.95
CA SER A 323 19.99 -28.82 21.14
C SER A 323 18.58 -28.92 20.55
N ALA A 324 17.56 -28.49 21.29
CA ALA A 324 16.20 -28.45 20.76
C ALA A 324 16.02 -27.34 19.70
N VAL A 325 16.70 -26.19 19.86
CA VAL A 325 16.73 -25.16 18.81
C VAL A 325 17.30 -25.72 17.50
N GLU A 326 18.43 -26.42 17.57
CA GLU A 326 19.06 -27.04 16.40
C GLU A 326 18.10 -27.97 15.65
N GLN A 327 17.33 -28.78 16.38
CA GLN A 327 16.32 -29.67 15.79
C GLN A 327 15.23 -28.89 15.04
N GLN A 328 14.79 -27.74 15.55
CA GLN A 328 13.79 -26.91 14.88
C GLN A 328 14.32 -26.27 13.58
N LEU A 329 15.64 -26.06 13.45
CA LEU A 329 16.22 -25.52 12.21
C LEU A 329 16.09 -26.48 11.02
N ASN A 330 15.81 -27.77 11.26
CA ASN A 330 15.53 -28.74 10.19
C ASN A 330 14.27 -28.41 9.36
N TYR A 331 13.38 -27.55 9.86
CA TYR A 331 12.20 -27.08 9.14
C TYR A 331 12.51 -25.99 8.10
N GLU A 332 13.76 -25.53 8.00
CA GLU A 332 14.17 -24.45 7.08
C GLU A 332 13.79 -24.72 5.62
N ASN A 333 13.88 -25.96 5.13
CA ASN A 333 13.46 -26.30 3.77
C ASN A 333 11.95 -26.10 3.54
N ARG A 334 11.13 -26.43 4.54
CA ARG A 334 9.66 -26.26 4.49
C ARG A 334 9.30 -24.78 4.52
N ILE A 335 10.01 -23.99 5.33
CA ILE A 335 9.87 -22.53 5.42
C ILE A 335 10.28 -21.86 4.10
N ASN A 336 11.43 -22.23 3.54
CA ASN A 336 11.94 -21.64 2.30
C ASN A 336 11.12 -22.01 1.05
N ALA A 337 10.25 -23.01 1.14
CA ALA A 337 9.32 -23.38 0.07
C ALA A 337 8.10 -22.44 -0.03
N VAL A 338 7.86 -21.61 0.99
CA VAL A 338 6.72 -20.68 1.06
C VAL A 338 7.09 -19.34 0.43
N SER A 339 6.13 -18.73 -0.26
CA SER A 339 6.24 -17.35 -0.76
C SER A 339 5.69 -16.38 0.26
N TYR A 340 6.51 -15.44 0.71
CA TYR A 340 6.14 -14.41 1.69
C TYR A 340 5.84 -13.10 0.95
N GLN A 341 4.56 -12.72 0.95
CA GLN A 341 4.04 -11.63 0.10
C GLN A 341 3.52 -10.44 0.92
N THR A 342 3.46 -10.55 2.25
CA THR A 342 3.00 -9.46 3.12
C THR A 342 4.12 -8.97 4.06
N PRO A 343 3.98 -7.78 4.68
CA PRO A 343 4.96 -7.27 5.65
C PRO A 343 5.05 -8.16 6.87
N LEU A 344 3.90 -8.67 7.33
CA LEU A 344 3.83 -9.53 8.50
C LEU A 344 4.61 -10.81 8.25
N GLU A 345 4.36 -11.47 7.13
CA GLU A 345 5.11 -12.65 6.68
C GLU A 345 6.61 -12.38 6.53
N SER A 346 6.95 -11.26 5.90
CA SER A 346 8.36 -10.84 5.72
C SER A 346 9.04 -10.56 7.07
N ALA A 347 8.31 -9.97 8.02
CA ALA A 347 8.79 -9.71 9.38
C ALA A 347 8.99 -11.01 10.17
N GLU A 348 8.14 -12.02 9.98
CA GLU A 348 8.33 -13.35 10.59
C GLU A 348 9.57 -14.05 10.02
N LEU A 349 9.84 -13.92 8.73
CA LEU A 349 11.08 -14.44 8.15
C LEU A 349 12.30 -13.69 8.67
N ALA A 350 12.24 -12.36 8.76
CA ALA A 350 13.28 -11.57 9.40
C ALA A 350 13.51 -11.99 10.86
N ARG A 351 12.43 -12.27 11.61
CA ARG A 351 12.48 -12.76 13.00
C ARG A 351 13.16 -14.11 13.11
N LEU A 352 12.89 -15.04 12.19
CA LEU A 352 13.56 -16.35 12.16
C LEU A 352 15.08 -16.18 12.03
N TYR A 353 15.54 -15.35 11.08
CA TYR A 353 16.97 -15.07 10.91
C TYR A 353 17.58 -14.44 12.16
N LYS A 354 16.88 -13.53 12.84
CA LYS A 354 17.35 -12.98 14.13
C LYS A 354 17.49 -14.08 15.19
N LEU A 355 16.52 -14.98 15.28
CA LEU A 355 16.54 -16.11 16.22
C LEU A 355 17.69 -17.08 15.91
N LYS A 356 17.93 -17.39 14.62
CA LYS A 356 19.12 -18.13 14.17
C LYS A 356 20.41 -17.42 14.58
N GLY A 357 20.47 -16.09 14.42
CA GLY A 357 21.59 -15.28 14.89
C GLY A 357 21.86 -15.45 16.39
N ASN A 358 20.81 -15.42 17.21
CA ASN A 358 20.90 -15.65 18.66
C ASN A 358 21.39 -17.06 18.99
N TYR A 359 20.88 -18.08 18.28
CA TYR A 359 21.32 -19.46 18.43
C TYR A 359 22.82 -19.62 18.12
N TYR A 360 23.27 -19.18 16.93
CA TYR A 360 24.66 -19.28 16.53
C TYR A 360 25.59 -18.46 17.41
N SER A 361 25.13 -17.33 17.94
CA SER A 361 25.86 -16.58 18.96
C SER A 361 26.05 -17.40 20.23
N ALA A 362 25.02 -18.14 20.68
CA ALA A 362 25.07 -18.95 21.89
C ALA A 362 25.99 -20.17 21.74
N VAL A 363 26.00 -20.82 20.57
CA VAL A 363 26.92 -21.94 20.27
C VAL A 363 28.31 -21.48 19.79
N LYS A 364 28.58 -20.17 19.80
CA LYS A 364 29.86 -19.54 19.44
C LYS A 364 30.26 -19.69 17.97
N GLU A 365 29.30 -19.87 17.07
CA GLU A 365 29.50 -19.84 15.62
C GLU A 365 29.34 -18.40 15.08
N PHE A 366 30.30 -17.54 15.40
CA PHE A 366 30.15 -16.09 15.22
C PHE A 366 29.91 -15.64 13.78
N ASN A 367 30.51 -16.31 12.78
CA ASN A 367 30.29 -15.98 11.37
C ASN A 367 28.85 -16.28 10.94
N GLN A 368 28.29 -17.40 11.39
CA GLN A 368 26.90 -17.75 11.12
C GLN A 368 25.96 -16.78 11.83
N ALA A 369 26.25 -16.45 13.10
CA ALA A 369 25.48 -15.46 13.85
C ALA A 369 25.45 -14.10 13.14
N ALA A 370 26.63 -13.61 12.70
CA ALA A 370 26.75 -12.35 11.99
C ALA A 370 25.95 -12.34 10.68
N ASN A 371 26.07 -13.38 9.85
CA ASN A 371 25.32 -13.50 8.60
C ASN A 371 23.81 -13.48 8.83
N ASN A 372 23.33 -14.21 9.84
CA ASN A 372 21.91 -14.26 10.17
C ASN A 372 21.38 -12.92 10.72
N TYR A 373 22.16 -12.19 11.54
CA TYR A 373 21.78 -10.85 11.97
C TYR A 373 21.73 -9.84 10.82
N MET A 374 22.67 -9.90 9.87
CA MET A 374 22.65 -9.06 8.67
C MET A 374 21.44 -9.38 7.78
N GLU A 375 21.15 -10.67 7.55
CA GLU A 375 20.00 -11.09 6.75
C GLU A 375 18.67 -10.65 7.38
N SER A 376 18.58 -10.74 8.71
CA SER A 376 17.43 -10.22 9.46
C SER A 376 17.29 -8.70 9.30
N ALA A 377 18.38 -7.95 9.45
CA ALA A 377 18.38 -6.50 9.25
C ALA A 377 17.93 -6.10 7.84
N TYR A 378 18.47 -6.77 6.81
CA TYR A 378 18.08 -6.57 5.41
C TYR A 378 16.59 -6.77 5.17
N ARG A 379 16.00 -7.83 5.73
CA ARG A 379 14.58 -8.12 5.56
C ARG A 379 13.69 -7.11 6.28
N TYR A 380 14.07 -6.68 7.49
CA TYR A 380 13.35 -5.61 8.18
C TYR A 380 13.43 -4.26 7.45
N ALA A 381 14.59 -3.93 6.87
CA ALA A 381 14.74 -2.70 6.07
C ALA A 381 13.81 -2.68 4.85
N LYS A 382 13.64 -3.83 4.15
CA LYS A 382 12.73 -3.94 2.99
C LYS A 382 11.26 -3.62 3.29
N ILE A 383 10.86 -3.69 4.56
CA ILE A 383 9.49 -3.42 5.01
C ILE A 383 9.40 -2.17 5.89
N ASP A 384 10.43 -1.31 5.84
CA ASP A 384 10.51 -0.05 6.61
C ASP A 384 10.39 -0.25 8.14
N ASP A 385 10.82 -1.42 8.64
CA ASP A 385 10.90 -1.70 10.08
C ASP A 385 12.30 -1.35 10.61
N MET A 386 12.58 -0.04 10.60
CA MET A 386 13.85 0.52 11.09
C MET A 386 14.16 0.12 12.54
N LYS A 387 13.14 -0.11 13.39
CA LYS A 387 13.35 -0.44 14.80
C LYS A 387 13.99 -1.82 14.93
N ASN A 388 13.42 -2.82 14.26
CA ASN A 388 13.96 -4.18 14.33
C ASN A 388 15.23 -4.35 13.50
N GLU A 389 15.36 -3.64 12.37
CA GLU A 389 16.60 -3.55 11.59
C GLU A 389 17.76 -3.07 12.47
N ARG A 390 17.63 -1.89 13.10
CA ARG A 390 18.66 -1.33 14.00
C ARG A 390 18.95 -2.23 15.18
N ASN A 391 17.95 -2.94 15.70
CA ASN A 391 18.15 -3.91 16.77
C ASN A 391 19.03 -5.09 16.31
N CYS A 392 18.84 -5.59 15.09
CA CYS A 392 19.67 -6.65 14.52
C CYS A 392 21.10 -6.18 14.29
N MET A 393 21.30 -4.96 13.77
CA MET A 393 22.63 -4.34 13.65
C MET A 393 23.31 -4.15 15.01
N ARG A 394 22.55 -3.73 16.03
CA ARG A 394 23.06 -3.64 17.42
C ARG A 394 23.51 -5.02 17.94
N LEU A 395 22.77 -6.08 17.66
CA LEU A 395 23.15 -7.45 18.04
C LEU A 395 24.42 -7.90 17.33
N LEU A 396 24.57 -7.59 16.03
CA LEU A 396 25.79 -7.83 15.25
C LEU A 396 27.01 -7.13 15.88
N PHE A 397 26.92 -5.84 16.17
CA PHE A 397 28.05 -5.12 16.79
C PHE A 397 28.35 -5.59 18.21
N LYS A 398 27.30 -5.94 18.97
CA LYS A 398 27.44 -6.54 20.31
C LYS A 398 28.22 -7.86 20.25
N LEU A 399 27.91 -8.72 19.26
CA LEU A 399 28.58 -10.00 19.02
C LEU A 399 30.10 -9.82 18.88
N TYR A 400 30.55 -8.93 17.99
CA TYR A 400 31.98 -8.69 17.76
C TYR A 400 32.67 -8.06 18.99
N ARG A 401 32.03 -7.05 19.60
CA ARG A 401 32.56 -6.34 20.76
C ARG A 401 32.80 -7.28 21.95
N GLU A 402 31.81 -8.11 22.29
CA GLU A 402 31.86 -8.94 23.51
C GLU A 402 32.74 -10.18 23.35
N ASN A 403 32.84 -10.71 22.13
CA ASN A 403 33.66 -11.89 21.85
C ASN A 403 35.09 -11.53 21.41
N LYS A 404 35.46 -10.25 21.42
CA LYS A 404 36.76 -9.71 20.97
C LYS A 404 37.16 -10.23 19.58
N GLN A 405 36.18 -10.44 18.72
CA GLN A 405 36.36 -10.91 17.35
C GLN A 405 36.64 -9.70 16.46
N MET A 406 37.61 -9.81 15.56
CA MET A 406 37.77 -8.81 14.50
C MET A 406 36.71 -9.05 13.43
N MET A 407 36.05 -7.98 12.99
CA MET A 407 35.23 -8.03 11.78
C MET A 407 36.13 -8.27 10.57
N THR A 408 35.72 -9.19 9.70
CA THR A 408 36.42 -9.43 8.44
C THR A 408 36.10 -8.33 7.44
N ALA A 409 36.99 -8.06 6.48
CA ALA A 409 36.72 -7.14 5.37
C ALA A 409 35.43 -7.54 4.62
N VAL A 410 35.21 -8.84 4.40
CA VAL A 410 33.98 -9.38 3.79
C VAL A 410 32.74 -9.01 4.59
N THR A 411 32.79 -9.03 5.92
CA THR A 411 31.67 -8.59 6.77
C THR A 411 31.44 -7.09 6.63
N ILE A 412 32.50 -6.28 6.56
CA ILE A 412 32.41 -4.83 6.37
C ILE A 412 31.78 -4.51 5.02
N GLU A 413 32.26 -5.12 3.93
CA GLU A 413 31.70 -4.97 2.58
C GLU A 413 30.21 -5.33 2.54
N LYS A 414 29.78 -6.38 3.26
CA LYS A 414 28.35 -6.73 3.37
C LYS A 414 27.54 -5.63 4.07
N ILE A 415 28.09 -5.00 5.11
CA ILE A 415 27.43 -3.89 5.80
C ILE A 415 27.35 -2.66 4.89
N GLU A 416 28.42 -2.35 4.16
CA GLU A 416 28.43 -1.24 3.19
C GLU A 416 27.40 -1.46 2.08
N ASN A 417 27.37 -2.66 1.49
CA ASN A 417 26.38 -3.04 0.48
C ASN A 417 24.95 -2.99 1.03
N PHE A 418 24.74 -3.41 2.28
CA PHE A 418 23.43 -3.30 2.94
C PHE A 418 22.98 -1.84 3.00
N TYR A 419 23.83 -0.91 3.46
CA TYR A 419 23.46 0.51 3.53
C TYR A 419 23.29 1.15 2.15
N ALA A 420 24.10 0.76 1.16
CA ALA A 420 23.92 1.22 -0.22
C ALA A 420 22.53 0.83 -0.76
N LEU A 421 22.12 -0.44 -0.56
CA LEU A 421 20.81 -0.93 -0.96
C LEU A 421 19.64 -0.29 -0.19
N CYS A 422 19.85 0.10 1.07
CA CYS A 422 18.83 0.82 1.83
C CYS A 422 18.63 2.25 1.28
N ASN A 423 19.73 2.93 0.90
CA ASN A 423 19.69 4.29 0.39
C ASN A 423 19.13 4.41 -1.04
N GLU A 424 19.16 3.35 -1.85
CA GLU A 424 18.51 3.33 -3.17
C GLU A 424 16.97 3.28 -3.09
N ASN A 425 16.40 3.00 -1.91
CA ASN A 425 14.96 2.93 -1.66
C ASN A 425 14.38 4.18 -0.97
N GLU A 426 15.21 5.18 -0.63
CA GLU A 426 14.81 6.53 -0.18
C GLU A 426 14.65 7.47 -1.39
#